data_AF-A0A485NEN0-F1
#
_entry.id   AF-A0A485NEN0-F1
#
_cell.length_a   1.000
_cell.length_b   1.000
_cell.length_c   1.000
_cell.angle_alpha   90.00
_cell.angle_beta   90.00
_cell.angle_gamma   90.00
#
_symmetry.space_group_name_H-M   'P 1'
#
loop_
_entity.id
_entity.type
_entity.pdbx_description
1 polymer ?
#
loop_
_entity_poly.entity_id
_entity_poly.type
_entity_poly.pdbx_seq_one_letter_code
_entity_poly.pdbx_strand_id
1 'polypeptide(L)' 'MLNIDYGSNQETKHMLPGGFWNFPVHDVKELEDLLTCNKSYCTELAPDVSSKNHKAIVERAASLAI' A
#
# COMPACT_ATOMS: atom_id res chain seq x y z
N MET A 1 19.70 24.16 -1.27
CA MET A 1 20.71 23.19 -1.71
C MET A 1 20.31 21.83 -1.15
N LEU A 2 20.07 20.83 -1.99
CA LEU A 2 19.83 19.45 -1.55
C LEU A 2 21.18 18.71 -1.53
N ASN A 3 21.53 18.12 -0.38
CA ASN A 3 22.75 17.33 -0.17
C ASN A 3 22.39 15.84 0.04
N ILE A 4 23.33 14.95 -0.29
CA ILE A 4 23.19 13.48 -0.19
C ILE A 4 22.98 13.06 1.28
N ASP A 5 23.55 13.80 2.22
CA ASP A 5 23.47 13.53 3.66
C ASP A 5 22.07 13.79 4.27
N TYR A 6 21.13 14.39 3.54
CA TYR A 6 19.74 14.52 4.00
C TYR A 6 18.89 13.27 3.76
N GLY A 7 19.46 12.19 3.22
CA GLY A 7 18.74 10.93 2.98
C GLY A 7 18.23 10.31 4.29
N SER A 8 16.96 9.88 4.31
CA SER A 8 16.43 9.08 5.40
C SER A 8 17.07 7.69 5.44
N ASN A 9 17.09 7.07 6.63
CA ASN A 9 17.56 5.70 6.80
C ASN A 9 16.86 4.77 5.80
N GLN A 10 17.61 3.91 5.11
CA GLN A 10 17.10 3.04 4.05
C GLN A 10 15.93 2.18 4.52
N GLU A 11 15.97 1.72 5.76
CA GLU A 11 14.91 0.90 6.39
C GLU A 11 13.60 1.66 6.61
N THR A 12 13.62 2.99 6.59
CA THR A 12 12.44 3.83 6.87
C THR A 12 12.06 4.75 5.71
N LYS A 13 12.91 4.78 4.69
CA LYS A 13 12.77 5.65 3.53
C LYS A 13 11.55 5.23 2.73
N HIS A 14 10.53 6.10 2.65
CA HIS A 14 9.21 5.90 1.99
C HIS A 14 8.12 5.25 2.86
N MET A 15 8.37 5.06 4.16
CA MET A 15 7.35 4.58 5.09
C MET A 15 6.36 5.70 5.43
N LEU A 16 5.08 5.36 5.58
CA LEU A 16 4.05 6.26 6.10
C LEU A 16 4.28 6.51 7.60
N PRO A 17 3.81 7.65 8.16
CA PRO A 17 3.92 7.93 9.59
C PRO A 17 3.20 6.90 10.48
N GLY A 18 2.31 6.07 9.91
CA GLY A 18 1.66 4.95 10.59
C GLY A 18 2.53 3.69 10.71
N GLY A 19 3.77 3.69 10.22
CA GLY A 19 4.66 2.52 10.29
C GLY A 19 4.49 1.51 9.15
N PHE A 20 3.65 1.82 8.17
CA PHE A 20 3.37 0.96 7.01
C PHE A 20 3.99 1.50 5.73
N TRP A 21 4.31 0.60 4.82
CA TRP A 21 4.71 0.92 3.46
C TRP A 21 3.49 1.07 2.58
N ASN A 22 3.45 2.13 1.78
CA ASN A 22 2.36 2.34 0.84
C ASN A 22 2.48 1.41 -0.37
N PHE A 23 1.41 0.68 -0.69
CA PHE A 23 1.27 -0.09 -1.92
C PHE A 23 0.02 0.35 -2.71
N PRO A 24 0.19 1.04 -3.85
CA PRO A 24 -0.93 1.46 -4.69
C PRO A 24 -1.54 0.28 -5.45
N VAL A 25 -2.85 0.08 -5.32
CA VAL A 25 -3.61 -1.02 -5.92
C VAL A 25 -4.59 -0.50 -6.96
N HIS A 26 -4.63 -1.17 -8.11
CA HIS A 26 -5.58 -0.94 -9.20
C HIS A 26 -6.60 -2.08 -9.33
N ASP A 27 -6.21 -3.31 -8.96
CA ASP A 27 -7.03 -4.51 -9.13
C ASP A 27 -6.92 -5.48 -7.95
N VAL A 28 -7.94 -6.34 -7.83
CA VAL A 28 -8.02 -7.38 -6.78
C VAL A 28 -6.85 -8.38 -6.83
N LYS A 29 -6.24 -8.58 -8.00
CA LYS A 29 -5.10 -9.51 -8.15
C LYS A 29 -3.85 -9.01 -7.43
N GLU A 30 -3.64 -7.70 -7.40
CA GLU A 30 -2.49 -7.09 -6.72
C GLU A 30 -2.60 -7.22 -5.19
N LEU A 31 -3.83 -7.35 -4.68
CA LEU A 31 -4.07 -7.65 -3.27
C LEU A 31 -3.56 -9.03 -2.85
N GLU A 32 -3.53 -10.01 -3.77
CA GLU A 32 -3.08 -11.37 -3.44
C GLU A 32 -1.56 -11.43 -3.24
N ASP A 33 -0.80 -10.52 -3.86
CA ASP A 33 0.65 -10.38 -3.62
C ASP A 33 0.96 -9.95 -2.17
N LEU A 34 0.03 -9.20 -1.56
CA LEU A 34 0.14 -8.73 -0.18
C LEU A 34 -0.31 -9.74 0.89
N LEU A 35 -0.74 -10.95 0.49
CA LEU A 35 -1.24 -11.98 1.41
C LEU A 35 -0.29 -12.26 2.59
N THR A 36 1.02 -12.25 2.33
CA THR A 36 2.04 -12.55 3.34
C THR A 36 2.58 -11.29 4.04
N CYS A 37 2.36 -10.12 3.45
CA CYS A 37 3.01 -8.86 3.81
C CYS A 37 2.04 -7.84 4.47
N ASN A 38 0.83 -8.26 4.82
CA ASN A 38 -0.24 -7.44 5.38
C ASN A 38 0.12 -6.66 6.66
N LYS A 39 1.11 -7.10 7.44
CA LYS A 39 1.59 -6.38 8.63
C LYS A 39 2.53 -5.22 8.34
N SER A 40 3.15 -5.20 7.16
CA SER A 40 4.18 -4.22 6.80
C SER A 40 3.68 -3.23 5.77
N TYR A 41 2.70 -3.61 4.95
CA TYR A 41 2.18 -2.79 3.86
C TYR A 41 0.73 -2.41 4.09
N CYS A 42 0.39 -1.18 3.74
CA CYS A 42 -0.96 -0.68 3.64
C CYS A 42 -1.31 -0.50 2.16
N THR A 43 -2.52 -0.89 1.77
CA THR A 43 -3.00 -0.70 0.40
C THR A 43 -3.61 0.69 0.24
N GLU A 44 -3.08 1.49 -0.68
CA GLU A 44 -3.75 2.70 -1.15
C GLU A 44 -4.47 2.38 -2.46
N LEU A 45 -5.73 2.79 -2.56
CA LEU A 45 -6.50 2.57 -3.77
C LEU A 45 -6.23 3.69 -4.79
N ALA A 46 -5.92 3.31 -6.03
CA ALA A 46 -5.66 4.26 -7.09
C ALA A 46 -6.93 5.07 -7.46
N PRO A 47 -6.79 6.37 -7.83
CA PRO A 47 -7.95 7.23 -8.10
C PRO A 47 -8.70 6.89 -9.39
N ASP A 48 -8.14 6.07 -10.29
CA ASP A 48 -8.74 5.71 -11.57
C ASP A 48 -9.73 4.51 -11.50
N VAL A 49 -9.75 3.79 -10.37
CA VAL A 49 -10.60 2.61 -10.24
C VAL A 49 -12.09 2.96 -10.18
N SER A 50 -12.88 2.20 -10.95
CA SER A 50 -14.33 2.36 -10.93
C SER A 50 -14.93 2.00 -9.57
N SER A 51 -16.08 2.58 -9.23
CA SER A 51 -16.80 2.29 -7.98
C SER A 51 -17.16 0.81 -7.79
N LYS A 52 -17.38 0.07 -8.89
CA LYS A 52 -17.64 -1.38 -8.86
C LYS A 52 -16.41 -2.15 -8.39
N ASN A 53 -15.24 -1.81 -8.95
CA ASN A 53 -13.99 -2.46 -8.58
C ASN A 53 -13.55 -2.05 -7.17
N HIS A 54 -13.77 -0.78 -6.79
CA HIS A 54 -13.52 -0.30 -5.43
C HIS A 54 -14.25 -1.16 -4.38
N LYS A 55 -15.52 -1.52 -4.61
CA LYS A 55 -16.26 -2.37 -3.67
C LYS A 55 -15.65 -3.78 -3.59
N ALA A 56 -15.31 -4.37 -4.73
CA ALA A 56 -14.67 -5.69 -4.77
C ALA A 56 -13.31 -5.69 -4.07
N ILE A 57 -12.50 -4.64 -4.25
CA ILE A 57 -11.19 -4.49 -3.61
C ILE A 57 -11.36 -4.38 -2.08
N VAL A 58 -12.30 -3.57 -1.60
CA VAL A 58 -12.56 -3.41 -0.15
C VAL A 58 -13.04 -4.72 0.48
N GLU A 59 -13.96 -5.45 -0.16
CA GLU A 59 -14.43 -6.74 0.35
C GLU A 59 -13.29 -7.78 0.45
N ARG A 60 -12.35 -7.74 -0.49
CA ARG A 60 -11.20 -8.63 -0.50
C ARG A 60 -10.11 -8.19 0.48
N ALA A 61 -9.85 -6.90 0.63
CA ALA A 61 -8.95 -6.35 1.66
C ALA A 61 -9.41 -6.78 3.07
N ALA A 62 -10.70 -6.64 3.35
CA ALA A 62 -11.29 -7.06 4.63
C ALA A 62 -11.10 -8.56 4.90
N SER A 63 -11.16 -9.40 3.87
CA SER A 63 -10.93 -10.85 3.99
C SER A 63 -9.46 -11.19 4.30
N LEU A 64 -8.53 -10.37 3.83
CA LEU A 64 -7.07 -10.51 4.03
C LEU A 64 -6.55 -9.80 5.30
N ALA A 65 -7.45 -9.13 6.03
CA ALA A 65 -7.15 -8.29 7.19
C ALA A 65 -6.09 -7.21 6.88
N ILE A 66 -6.24 -6.58 5.70
CA ILE A 66 -5.49 -5.39 5.25
C ILE A 66 -6.38 -4.15 5.47
#